data_AF-A0A346PQL0-F1
#
_entry.id   AF-A0A346PQL0-F1
#
_cell.length_a   1.000
_cell.length_b   1.000
_cell.length_c   1.000
_cell.angle_alpha   90.00
_cell.angle_beta   90.00
_cell.angle_gamma   90.00
#
_symmetry.space_group_name_H-M   'P 1'
#
loop_
_entity.id
_entity.type
_entity.pdbx_description
1 polymer ?
#
loop_
_entity_poly.entity_id
_entity_poly.type
_entity_poly.pdbx_seq_one_letter_code
_entity_poly.pdbx_strand_id
1 'polypeptide(L)'
;MRQYIEIGADGINFISETQSLFDDEPVPTTTDTIEFDELPVENIRINNITRLEAVEGENGPESVRLEFETAERLNDNNVDENVAEGDFFERLEAETGIGFDQRKNEFVFDESKSDKKNFVGFIEFLFDEGYITEDDLPYSTPRSRKSYLINTEPKNQEGGEMQRVGKPKEGIYVPTYYGQEQKQNYMKLLVNDFVKGHHIN
;
A
#
# COMPACT_ATOMS: atom_id res chain seq x y z
N MET A 1 -3.56 -18.20 20.94
CA MET A 1 -4.66 -18.49 19.98
C MET A 1 -3.98 -18.86 18.69
N ARG A 2 -4.30 -20.02 18.11
CA ARG A 2 -3.75 -20.41 16.80
C ARG A 2 -4.80 -20.14 15.74
N GLN A 3 -4.37 -19.64 14.59
CA GLN A 3 -5.24 -19.32 13.46
C GLN A 3 -4.82 -20.17 12.27
N TYR A 4 -5.82 -20.67 11.55
CA TYR A 4 -5.63 -21.53 10.41
C TYR A 4 -6.54 -21.09 9.27
N ILE A 5 -6.07 -21.30 8.06
CA ILE A 5 -6.89 -21.27 6.86
C ILE A 5 -7.04 -22.72 6.41
N GLU A 6 -8.27 -23.16 6.21
CA GLU A 6 -8.57 -24.47 5.66
C GLU A 6 -9.22 -24.29 4.29
N ILE A 7 -8.53 -24.79 3.26
CA ILE A 7 -8.97 -24.69 1.87
C ILE A 7 -9.54 -26.06 1.47
N GLY A 8 -10.87 -26.14 1.39
CA GLY A 8 -11.61 -27.34 0.99
C GLY A 8 -12.20 -27.22 -0.41
N ALA A 9 -13.06 -28.16 -0.80
CA ALA A 9 -13.76 -28.12 -2.08
C ALA A 9 -14.80 -26.99 -2.19
N ASP A 10 -15.34 -26.56 -1.05
CA ASP A 10 -16.43 -25.57 -0.97
C ASP A 10 -15.95 -24.13 -0.75
N GLY A 11 -14.65 -23.94 -0.48
CA GLY A 11 -14.08 -22.62 -0.28
C GLY A 11 -12.93 -22.56 0.72
N ILE A 12 -12.71 -21.36 1.24
CA ILE A 12 -11.70 -21.04 2.24
C ILE A 12 -12.38 -20.77 3.59
N ASN A 13 -12.04 -21.56 4.60
CA ASN A 13 -12.49 -21.39 5.97
C ASN A 13 -11.38 -20.78 6.82
N PHE A 14 -11.72 -19.77 7.61
CA PHE A 14 -10.85 -19.21 8.64
C PHE A 14 -11.21 -19.85 9.97
N ILE A 15 -10.26 -20.51 10.60
CA ILE A 15 -10.46 -21.29 11.82
C ILE A 15 -9.58 -20.69 12.91
N SER A 16 -10.18 -20.49 14.09
CA SER A 16 -9.44 -20.14 15.30
C SER A 16 -9.52 -21.29 16.31
N GLU A 17 -8.38 -21.65 16.89
CA GLU A 17 -8.32 -22.59 18.00
C GLU A 17 -8.12 -21.82 19.31
N THR A 18 -9.07 -22.04 20.22
CA THR A 18 -8.99 -21.58 21.60
C THR A 18 -8.80 -22.80 22.49
N GLN A 19 -7.89 -22.69 23.46
CA GLN A 19 -7.68 -23.75 24.44
C GLN A 19 -8.91 -23.81 25.35
N SER A 20 -9.56 -24.98 25.39
CA SER A 20 -10.69 -25.19 26.28
C SER A 20 -10.26 -25.05 27.73
N LEU A 21 -11.08 -24.41 28.56
CA LEU A 21 -10.86 -24.35 30.01
C LEU A 21 -11.20 -25.69 30.70
N PHE A 22 -11.84 -26.61 29.97
CA PHE A 22 -12.43 -27.83 30.53
C PHE A 22 -11.84 -29.12 29.96
N ASP A 23 -11.12 -29.07 28.83
CA ASP A 23 -10.45 -30.21 28.20
C ASP A 23 -9.08 -29.78 27.65
N ASP A 24 -8.12 -30.72 27.63
CA ASP A 24 -6.77 -30.49 27.09
C ASP A 24 -6.73 -30.46 25.56
N GLU A 25 -7.86 -30.71 24.89
CA GLU A 25 -7.96 -30.65 23.43
C GLU A 25 -8.39 -29.24 22.96
N PRO A 26 -7.68 -28.66 21.97
CA PRO A 26 -8.06 -27.38 21.39
C PRO A 26 -9.39 -27.53 20.65
N VAL A 27 -10.29 -26.55 20.81
CA VAL A 27 -11.59 -26.55 20.12
C VAL A 27 -11.48 -25.63 18.89
N PRO A 28 -11.56 -26.17 17.66
CA PRO A 28 -11.57 -25.36 16.46
C PRO A 28 -12.94 -24.68 16.30
N THR A 29 -12.92 -23.38 16.01
CA THR A 29 -14.13 -22.61 15.70
C THR A 29 -13.93 -21.90 14.36
N THR A 30 -14.81 -22.18 13.39
CA THR A 30 -14.85 -21.44 12.12
C THR A 30 -15.33 -20.02 12.38
N THR A 31 -14.49 -19.04 12.07
CA THR A 31 -14.79 -17.62 12.27
C THR A 31 -15.33 -16.96 11.01
N ASP A 32 -14.95 -17.45 9.84
CA ASP A 32 -15.40 -16.94 8.54
C ASP A 32 -15.29 -18.02 7.46
N THR A 33 -16.11 -17.93 6.41
CA THR A 33 -16.12 -18.85 5.26
C THR A 33 -16.31 -18.04 3.98
N ILE A 34 -15.47 -18.30 2.98
CA ILE A 34 -15.56 -17.66 1.67
C ILE A 34 -15.68 -18.76 0.61
N GLU A 35 -16.79 -18.76 -0.12
CA GLU A 35 -17.01 -19.70 -1.23
C GLU A 35 -16.15 -19.31 -2.45
N PHE A 36 -15.71 -20.29 -3.26
CA PHE A 36 -14.84 -20.01 -4.42
C PHE A 36 -15.46 -19.06 -5.44
N ASP A 37 -16.78 -19.11 -5.60
CA ASP A 37 -17.51 -18.23 -6.52
C ASP A 37 -17.50 -16.76 -6.07
N GLU A 38 -17.16 -16.51 -4.80
CA GLU A 38 -17.05 -15.18 -4.19
C GLU A 38 -15.59 -14.75 -3.94
N LEU A 39 -14.59 -15.58 -4.30
CA LEU A 39 -13.19 -15.25 -4.10
C LEU A 39 -12.71 -14.25 -5.17
N PRO A 40 -12.27 -13.04 -4.80
CA PRO A 40 -11.44 -12.25 -5.67
C PRO A 40 -10.06 -12.91 -5.66
N VAL A 41 -9.72 -13.64 -6.72
CA VAL A 41 -8.48 -14.43 -6.87
C VAL A 41 -7.19 -13.59 -6.72
N GLU A 42 -7.32 -12.26 -6.64
CA GLU A 42 -6.25 -11.27 -6.55
C GLU A 42 -6.04 -10.71 -5.13
N ASN A 43 -6.88 -11.07 -4.14
CA ASN A 43 -7.04 -10.28 -2.90
C ASN A 43 -6.62 -10.98 -1.59
N ILE A 44 -6.01 -12.16 -1.64
CA ILE A 44 -5.54 -12.85 -0.43
C ILE A 44 -4.02 -13.00 -0.51
N ARG A 45 -3.32 -12.31 0.41
CA ARG A 45 -1.88 -12.48 0.60
C ARG A 45 -1.65 -13.21 1.92
N ILE A 46 -1.16 -14.44 1.83
CA ILE A 46 -0.78 -15.24 3.00
C ILE A 46 0.72 -15.06 3.19
N ASN A 47 1.11 -14.40 4.28
CA ASN A 47 2.51 -14.22 4.64
C ASN A 47 2.89 -15.23 5.74
N ASN A 48 4.15 -15.69 5.74
CA ASN A 48 4.73 -16.51 6.81
C ASN A 48 3.92 -17.79 7.12
N ILE A 49 3.67 -18.62 6.12
CA ILE A 49 3.11 -19.97 6.34
C ILE A 49 4.11 -20.76 7.19
N THR A 50 3.71 -21.11 8.40
CA THR A 50 4.57 -21.82 9.37
C THR A 50 4.38 -23.32 9.28
N ARG A 51 3.20 -23.78 8.85
CA ARG A 51 2.88 -25.20 8.70
C ARG A 51 1.81 -25.44 7.63
N LEU A 52 1.98 -26.52 6.88
CA LEU A 52 1.03 -27.02 5.89
C LEU A 52 0.71 -28.48 6.26
N GLU A 53 -0.57 -28.81 6.40
CA GLU A 53 -1.00 -30.19 6.61
C GLU A 53 -2.27 -30.53 5.82
N ALA A 54 -2.39 -31.80 5.43
CA ALA A 54 -3.61 -32.31 4.82
C ALA A 54 -4.60 -32.66 5.93
N VAL A 55 -5.86 -32.29 5.73
CA VAL A 55 -6.96 -32.68 6.62
C VAL A 55 -7.68 -33.84 5.97
N GLU A 56 -7.68 -34.98 6.66
CA GLU A 56 -8.31 -36.22 6.20
C GLU A 56 -9.83 -36.14 6.42
N GLY A 57 -10.58 -36.28 5.32
CA GLY A 57 -12.01 -36.52 5.34
C GLY A 57 -12.32 -38.02 5.30
N GLU A 58 -13.62 -38.37 5.26
CA GLU A 58 -14.06 -39.77 5.25
C GLU A 58 -13.54 -40.59 4.04
N ASN A 59 -13.12 -39.93 2.96
CA ASN A 59 -12.66 -40.56 1.71
C ASN A 59 -11.23 -40.15 1.29
N GLY A 60 -10.39 -39.69 2.23
CA GLY A 60 -9.03 -39.19 1.97
C GLY A 60 -8.91 -37.67 2.19
N PRO A 61 -7.79 -37.04 1.82
CA PRO A 61 -7.56 -35.64 2.13
C PRO A 61 -8.57 -34.75 1.40
N GLU A 62 -9.43 -34.08 2.18
CA GLU A 62 -10.58 -33.30 1.71
C GLU A 62 -10.26 -31.80 1.70
N SER A 63 -9.31 -31.36 2.52
CA SER A 63 -8.86 -29.98 2.57
C SER A 63 -7.38 -29.87 2.94
N VAL A 64 -6.81 -28.69 2.69
CA VAL A 64 -5.44 -28.34 3.08
C VAL A 64 -5.52 -27.26 4.16
N ARG A 65 -4.86 -27.49 5.29
CA ARG A 65 -4.77 -26.55 6.40
C ARG A 65 -3.41 -25.85 6.40
N LEU A 66 -3.47 -24.53 6.49
CA LEU A 66 -2.35 -23.60 6.52
C LEU A 66 -2.34 -22.89 7.87
N GLU A 67 -1.30 -23.10 8.66
CA GLU A 67 -1.01 -22.29 9.84
C GLU A 67 -0.19 -21.07 9.41
N PHE A 68 -0.59 -19.88 9.89
CA PHE A 68 0.07 -18.62 9.60
C PHE A 68 0.11 -17.75 10.85
N GLU A 69 1.07 -16.84 10.91
CA GLU A 69 1.13 -15.83 11.98
C GLU A 69 0.21 -14.64 11.70
N THR A 70 0.12 -14.22 10.43
CA THR A 70 -0.78 -13.15 9.98
C THR A 70 -1.35 -13.44 8.58
N ALA A 71 -2.63 -13.12 8.35
CA ALA A 71 -3.26 -13.15 7.05
C ALA A 71 -3.99 -11.82 6.80
N GLU A 72 -3.80 -11.24 5.62
CA GLU A 72 -4.40 -9.96 5.24
C GLU A 72 -5.38 -10.16 4.08
N ARG A 73 -6.61 -9.69 4.27
CA ARG A 73 -7.65 -9.64 3.22
C ARG A 73 -7.58 -8.27 2.55
N LEU A 74 -7.22 -8.23 1.27
CA LEU A 74 -7.25 -7.02 0.48
C LEU A 74 -8.70 -6.78 0.02
N ASN A 75 -9.55 -6.25 0.90
CA ASN A 75 -10.89 -5.82 0.50
C ASN A 75 -10.78 -4.43 -0.14
N ASP A 76 -11.13 -4.35 -1.42
CA ASP A 76 -11.08 -3.12 -2.21
C ASP A 76 -12.18 -2.10 -1.83
N ASN A 77 -12.95 -2.31 -0.76
CA ASN A 77 -14.09 -1.45 -0.42
C ASN A 77 -14.45 -1.30 1.07
N ASN A 78 -13.57 -1.65 2.01
CA ASN A 78 -13.72 -1.20 3.40
C ASN A 78 -12.35 -1.15 4.05
N VAL A 79 -11.77 0.05 3.99
CA VAL A 79 -10.75 0.51 4.93
C VAL A 79 -11.39 0.44 6.32
N ASP A 80 -10.81 -0.35 7.22
CA ASP A 80 -10.87 0.03 8.63
C ASP A 80 -9.69 -0.54 9.44
N GLU A 81 -8.81 0.39 9.78
CA GLU A 81 -8.36 0.68 11.14
C GLU A 81 -7.68 -0.46 11.90
N ASN A 82 -6.37 -0.59 11.70
CA ASN A 82 -5.35 -0.66 12.77
C ASN A 82 -3.92 -0.78 12.20
N VAL A 83 -3.64 -0.12 11.08
CA VAL A 83 -2.27 0.37 10.87
C VAL A 83 -2.15 1.56 11.83
N ALA A 84 -1.06 1.67 12.57
CA ALA A 84 -0.86 2.75 13.53
C ALA A 84 -0.81 4.11 12.80
N GLU A 85 -1.98 4.69 12.51
CA GLU A 85 -2.17 5.72 11.49
C GLU A 85 -2.75 6.99 12.10
N GLY A 86 -1.94 8.05 12.16
CA GLY A 86 -2.47 9.37 11.87
C GLY A 86 -2.85 9.42 10.38
N ASP A 87 -3.93 10.14 10.07
CA ASP A 87 -4.37 10.41 8.69
C ASP A 87 -3.14 10.79 7.84
N PHE A 88 -3.02 10.25 6.62
CA PHE A 88 -1.90 10.50 5.71
C PHE A 88 -1.58 12.00 5.64
N PHE A 89 -2.62 12.84 5.58
CA PHE A 89 -2.48 14.28 5.52
C PHE A 89 -1.98 14.90 6.84
N GLU A 90 -2.36 14.34 7.99
CA GLU A 90 -1.86 14.79 9.30
C GLU A 90 -0.35 14.52 9.43
N ARG A 91 0.11 13.32 9.03
CA ARG A 91 1.54 13.00 9.02
C ARG A 91 2.32 13.87 8.04
N LEU A 92 1.78 14.03 6.83
CA LEU A 92 2.38 14.90 5.82
C LEU A 92 2.54 16.33 6.36
N GLU A 93 1.51 16.88 6.99
CA GLU A 93 1.56 18.22 7.57
C GLU A 93 2.57 18.30 8.73
N ALA A 94 2.57 17.31 9.62
CA ALA A 94 3.46 17.28 10.78
C ALA A 94 4.95 17.22 10.39
N GLU A 95 5.30 16.44 9.36
CA GLU A 95 6.69 16.21 8.96
C GLU A 95 7.21 17.22 7.96
N THR A 96 6.34 17.64 7.03
CA THR A 96 6.76 18.47 5.89
C THR A 96 6.22 19.90 5.96
N GLY A 97 5.23 20.18 6.80
CA GLY A 97 4.49 21.44 6.83
C GLY A 97 3.52 21.63 5.66
N ILE A 98 3.36 20.60 4.81
CA ILE A 98 2.45 20.64 3.66
C ILE A 98 1.08 20.15 4.11
N GLY A 99 0.10 21.05 4.08
CA GLY A 99 -1.29 20.72 4.39
C GLY A 99 -2.07 20.27 3.16
N PHE A 100 -3.32 19.87 3.39
CA PHE A 100 -4.29 19.58 2.34
C PHE A 100 -5.66 20.22 2.64
N ASP A 101 -6.09 21.15 1.79
CA ASP A 101 -7.41 21.77 1.87
C ASP A 101 -8.43 20.83 1.19
N GLN A 102 -9.12 20.03 2.00
CA GLN A 102 -10.16 19.10 1.52
C GLN A 102 -11.31 19.80 0.78
N ARG A 103 -11.61 21.08 1.06
CA ARG A 103 -12.71 21.79 0.41
C ARG A 103 -12.35 22.23 -1.00
N LYS A 104 -11.09 22.60 -1.21
CA LYS A 104 -10.56 22.97 -2.54
C LYS A 104 -9.94 21.79 -3.26
N ASN A 105 -9.75 20.68 -2.55
CA ASN A 105 -9.06 19.50 -3.02
C ASN A 105 -7.62 19.81 -3.44
N GLU A 106 -6.89 20.62 -2.66
CA GLU A 106 -5.58 21.19 -3.03
C GLU A 106 -4.56 21.09 -1.90
N PHE A 107 -3.30 20.80 -2.26
CA PHE A 107 -2.19 20.89 -1.31
C PHE A 107 -1.87 22.34 -0.96
N VAL A 108 -1.66 22.61 0.32
CA VAL A 108 -1.25 23.91 0.83
C VAL A 108 0.24 23.84 1.16
N PHE A 109 1.06 24.59 0.41
CA PHE A 109 2.50 24.60 0.63
C PHE A 109 2.88 25.39 1.86
N ASP A 110 3.93 24.94 2.55
CA ASP A 110 4.58 25.73 3.59
C ASP A 110 5.22 26.97 2.93
N GLU A 111 4.69 28.15 3.28
CA GLU A 111 5.13 29.44 2.74
C GLU A 111 6.58 29.79 3.14
N SER A 112 7.13 29.14 4.18
CA SER A 112 8.53 29.31 4.57
C SER A 112 9.50 28.58 3.62
N LYS A 113 9.00 27.71 2.75
CA LYS A 113 9.75 26.90 1.79
C LYS A 113 9.43 27.32 0.37
N SER A 114 10.41 27.22 -0.54
CA SER A 114 10.14 27.40 -1.96
C SER A 114 9.24 26.26 -2.47
N ASP A 115 8.46 26.52 -3.52
CA ASP A 115 7.67 25.51 -4.23
C ASP A 115 8.48 24.23 -4.61
N LYS A 116 9.74 24.41 -5.01
CA LYS A 116 10.69 23.31 -5.25
C LYS A 116 10.93 22.46 -3.99
N LYS A 117 11.09 23.10 -2.83
CA LYS A 117 11.42 22.41 -1.57
C LYS A 117 10.19 21.66 -1.04
N ASN A 118 9.02 22.28 -1.11
CA ASN A 118 7.75 21.62 -0.80
C ASN A 118 7.56 20.37 -1.68
N PHE A 119 7.71 20.51 -3.00
CA PHE A 119 7.53 19.38 -3.91
C PHE A 119 8.55 18.25 -3.71
N VAL A 120 9.82 18.57 -3.49
CA VAL A 120 10.85 17.56 -3.21
C VAL A 120 10.58 16.88 -1.85
N GLY A 121 10.25 17.66 -0.82
CA GLY A 121 9.97 17.13 0.52
C GLY A 121 8.73 16.24 0.57
N PHE A 122 7.70 16.53 -0.23
CA PHE A 122 6.56 15.62 -0.40
C PHE A 122 6.98 14.27 -0.97
N ILE A 123 7.82 14.26 -2.01
CA ILE A 123 8.26 13.01 -2.63
C ILE A 123 9.18 12.24 -1.66
N GLU A 124 10.06 12.94 -0.95
CA GLU A 124 10.90 12.35 0.11
C GLU A 124 10.05 11.67 1.17
N PHE A 125 9.00 12.34 1.67
CA PHE A 125 8.01 11.77 2.58
C PHE A 125 7.37 10.48 2.05
N LEU A 126 6.97 10.45 0.77
CA LEU A 126 6.40 9.22 0.18
C LEU A 126 7.39 8.05 0.16
N PHE A 127 8.69 8.31 0.00
CA PHE A 127 9.71 7.28 0.11
C PHE A 127 10.06 6.90 1.55
N ASP A 128 9.94 7.82 2.51
CA ASP A 128 10.24 7.57 3.92
C ASP A 128 9.15 6.72 4.57
N GLU A 129 7.89 7.00 4.26
CA GLU A 129 6.73 6.25 4.74
C GLU A 129 6.48 4.95 3.94
N GLY A 130 7.28 4.69 2.90
CA GLY A 130 7.19 3.46 2.11
C GLY A 130 6.01 3.39 1.15
N TYR A 131 5.39 4.52 0.81
CA TYR A 131 4.35 4.60 -0.24
C TYR A 131 4.94 4.42 -1.64
N ILE A 132 6.17 4.88 -1.86
CA ILE A 132 6.93 4.68 -3.10
C ILE A 132 8.25 4.00 -2.77
N THR A 133 8.64 3.03 -3.59
CA THR A 133 9.90 2.28 -3.52
C THR A 133 10.71 2.43 -4.80
N GLU A 134 11.96 1.96 -4.80
CA GLU A 134 12.79 1.95 -6.02
C GLU A 134 12.20 1.05 -7.12
N ASP A 135 11.44 0.02 -6.76
CA ASP A 135 10.80 -0.90 -7.71
C ASP A 135 9.68 -0.21 -8.51
N ASP A 136 9.15 0.91 -8.01
CA ASP A 136 8.15 1.73 -8.68
C ASP A 136 8.75 2.68 -9.73
N LEU A 137 10.09 2.68 -9.88
CA LEU A 137 10.83 3.57 -10.76
C LEU A 137 11.30 2.88 -12.04
N PRO A 138 11.36 3.61 -13.17
CA PRO A 138 11.09 5.04 -13.30
C PRO A 138 9.60 5.34 -13.47
N TYR A 139 9.11 6.35 -12.75
CA TYR A 139 7.71 6.75 -12.79
C TYR A 139 7.46 7.89 -13.77
N SER A 140 6.48 7.70 -14.64
CA SER A 140 6.03 8.67 -15.64
C SER A 140 4.55 8.94 -15.50
N THR A 141 4.15 10.20 -15.69
CA THR A 141 2.71 10.50 -15.73
C THR A 141 2.10 9.97 -17.03
N PRO A 142 0.82 9.54 -17.04
CA PRO A 142 0.17 8.98 -18.25
C PRO A 142 0.19 9.92 -19.47
N ARG A 143 0.34 11.23 -19.25
CA ARG A 143 0.36 12.26 -20.30
C ARG A 143 1.78 12.64 -20.73
N SER A 144 2.81 12.24 -20.00
CA SER A 144 4.19 12.60 -20.30
C SER A 144 4.82 11.59 -21.26
N ARG A 145 5.06 12.03 -22.50
CA ARG A 145 5.69 11.22 -23.56
C ARG A 145 7.21 11.30 -23.60
N LYS A 146 7.82 12.18 -22.78
CA LYS A 146 9.24 12.53 -22.90
C LYS A 146 9.96 12.66 -21.56
N SER A 147 9.24 12.74 -20.46
CA SER A 147 9.81 13.06 -19.16
C SER A 147 9.33 12.09 -18.09
N TYR A 148 10.27 11.58 -17.30
CA TYR A 148 9.97 10.95 -16.03
C TYR A 148 9.61 12.03 -14.99
N LEU A 149 8.67 11.71 -14.10
CA LEU A 149 8.38 12.54 -12.93
C LEU A 149 9.31 12.17 -11.77
N ILE A 150 9.62 10.87 -11.63
CA ILE A 150 10.59 10.35 -10.66
C ILE A 150 11.46 9.33 -11.39
N ASN A 151 12.77 9.42 -11.27
CA ASN A 151 13.71 8.54 -11.95
C ASN A 151 14.93 8.24 -11.08
N THR A 152 15.61 7.12 -11.33
CA THR A 152 16.87 6.73 -10.71
C THR A 152 18.10 7.35 -11.40
N GLU A 153 17.89 8.01 -12.54
CA GLU A 153 18.90 8.82 -13.22
C GLU A 153 18.40 10.25 -13.48
N PRO A 154 19.28 11.26 -13.51
CA PRO A 154 18.93 12.64 -13.85
C PRO A 154 18.74 12.83 -15.37
N LYS A 155 18.03 11.89 -16.01
CA LYS A 155 17.73 11.88 -17.44
C LYS A 155 16.23 11.78 -17.68
N ASN A 156 15.81 12.27 -18.84
CA ASN A 156 14.46 12.14 -19.36
C ASN A 156 14.30 10.82 -20.15
N GLN A 157 13.10 10.53 -20.68
CA GLN A 157 12.81 9.29 -21.41
C GLN A 157 13.58 9.17 -22.74
N GLU A 158 14.04 10.29 -23.29
CA GLU A 158 14.82 10.34 -24.54
C GLU A 158 16.34 10.29 -24.26
N GLY A 159 16.76 10.12 -23.00
CA GLY A 159 18.16 10.10 -22.57
C GLY A 159 18.81 11.49 -22.45
N GLY A 160 18.05 12.57 -22.63
CA GLY A 160 18.50 13.94 -22.41
C GLY A 160 18.55 14.31 -20.93
N GLU A 161 19.35 15.32 -20.58
CA GLU A 161 19.48 15.79 -19.19
C GLU A 161 18.17 16.34 -18.63
N MET A 162 17.86 15.98 -17.38
CA MET A 162 16.73 16.51 -16.65
C MET A 162 16.99 17.95 -16.22
N GLN A 163 16.06 18.86 -16.54
CA GLN A 163 16.19 20.26 -16.15
C GLN A 163 15.78 20.49 -14.69
N ARG A 164 16.55 21.32 -13.97
CA ARG A 164 16.27 21.74 -12.59
C ARG A 164 15.93 20.56 -11.69
N VAL A 165 16.91 19.73 -11.42
CA VAL A 165 16.71 18.49 -10.66
C VAL A 165 16.55 18.76 -9.16
N GLY A 166 15.58 18.08 -8.56
CA GLY A 166 15.44 17.86 -7.13
C GLY A 166 15.89 16.45 -6.78
N LYS A 167 16.36 16.25 -5.54
CA LYS A 167 16.85 14.97 -5.05
C LYS A 167 16.16 14.66 -3.73
N PRO A 168 15.03 13.93 -3.74
CA PRO A 168 14.32 13.57 -2.52
C PRO A 168 15.09 12.52 -1.71
N LYS A 169 15.82 11.61 -2.37
CA LYS A 169 16.72 10.64 -1.75
C LYS A 169 18.00 10.47 -2.55
N GLU A 170 18.99 9.79 -1.98
CA GLU A 170 20.16 9.35 -2.73
C GLU A 170 19.73 8.47 -3.91
N GLY A 171 20.29 8.70 -5.10
CA GLY A 171 19.93 7.97 -6.31
C GLY A 171 18.57 8.35 -6.93
N ILE A 172 17.74 9.17 -6.28
CA ILE A 172 16.42 9.56 -6.79
C ILE A 172 16.43 11.00 -7.32
N TYR A 173 15.84 11.20 -8.49
CA TYR A 173 15.85 12.46 -9.22
C TYR A 173 14.44 12.84 -9.70
N VAL A 174 14.07 14.11 -9.48
CA VAL A 174 12.77 14.65 -9.87
C VAL A 174 12.93 15.98 -10.62
N PRO A 175 12.18 16.23 -11.72
CA PRO A 175 12.21 17.52 -12.39
C PRO A 175 11.42 18.55 -11.57
N THR A 176 12.00 19.73 -11.35
CA THR A 176 11.39 20.78 -10.51
C THR A 176 11.09 22.08 -11.25
N TYR A 177 11.21 22.07 -12.59
CA TYR A 177 10.99 23.25 -13.45
C TYR A 177 9.53 23.67 -13.61
N TYR A 178 8.58 22.83 -13.18
CA TYR A 178 7.15 23.08 -13.26
C TYR A 178 6.68 24.28 -12.43
N GLY A 179 5.55 24.89 -12.76
CA GLY A 179 4.88 25.86 -11.89
C GLY A 179 4.32 25.20 -10.63
N GLN A 180 3.99 26.01 -9.62
CA GLN A 180 3.43 25.53 -8.34
C GLN A 180 2.18 24.67 -8.52
N GLU A 181 1.20 25.15 -9.30
CA GLU A 181 -0.05 24.42 -9.59
C GLU A 181 0.22 23.04 -10.21
N GLN A 182 1.15 22.98 -11.16
CA GLN A 182 1.52 21.73 -11.81
C GLN A 182 2.21 20.76 -10.84
N LYS A 183 3.02 21.26 -9.89
CA LYS A 183 3.60 20.45 -8.81
C LYS A 183 2.51 19.89 -7.90
N GLN A 184 1.54 20.71 -7.48
CA GLN A 184 0.41 20.26 -6.67
C GLN A 184 -0.41 19.19 -7.42
N ASN A 185 -0.66 19.35 -8.72
CA ASN A 185 -1.35 18.33 -9.53
C ASN A 185 -0.56 17.02 -9.62
N TYR A 186 0.77 17.09 -9.70
CA TYR A 186 1.60 15.89 -9.63
C TYR A 186 1.56 15.22 -8.26
N MET A 187 1.51 15.99 -7.18
CA MET A 187 1.33 15.43 -5.84
C MET A 187 0.01 14.68 -5.73
N LYS A 188 -1.10 15.24 -6.27
CA LYS A 188 -2.39 14.54 -6.29
C LYS A 188 -2.32 13.21 -7.05
N LEU A 189 -1.67 13.24 -8.22
CA LEU A 189 -1.47 12.03 -9.01
C LEU A 189 -0.67 10.97 -8.25
N LEU A 190 0.40 11.37 -7.56
CA LEU A 190 1.21 10.46 -6.75
C LEU A 190 0.42 9.87 -5.56
N VAL A 191 -0.42 10.67 -4.89
CA VAL A 191 -1.33 10.13 -3.86
C VAL A 191 -2.25 9.08 -4.47
N ASN A 192 -2.91 9.40 -5.58
CA ASN A 192 -3.85 8.49 -6.23
C ASN A 192 -3.20 7.18 -6.70
N ASP A 193 -1.94 7.23 -7.13
CA ASP A 193 -1.24 6.07 -7.68
C ASP A 193 -0.57 5.21 -6.59
N PHE A 194 -0.17 5.79 -5.45
CA PHE A 194 0.70 5.12 -4.46
C PHE A 194 0.16 5.07 -3.03
N VAL A 195 -0.75 5.97 -2.63
CA VAL A 195 -1.27 6.03 -1.27
C VAL A 195 -2.61 5.30 -1.21
N LYS A 196 -2.59 4.04 -0.77
CA LYS A 196 -3.79 3.21 -0.67
C LYS A 196 -4.85 3.86 0.22
N GLY A 197 -6.12 3.67 -0.14
CA GLY A 197 -7.28 4.23 0.58
C GLY A 197 -7.48 5.74 0.36
N HIS A 198 -6.61 6.42 -0.39
CA HIS A 198 -6.71 7.86 -0.65
C HIS A 198 -6.93 8.12 -2.14
N HIS A 199 -7.97 8.88 -2.46
CA HIS A 199 -8.24 9.32 -3.82
C HIS A 199 -8.63 10.81 -3.84
N ILE A 200 -7.90 11.58 -4.63
CA ILE A 200 -8.05 13.02 -4.81
C ILE A 200 -8.57 13.26 -6.24
N ASN A 201 -9.78 13.81 -6.34
CA ASN A 201 -10.45 14.17 -7.60
C ASN A 201 -9.81 15.33 -8.40
#